data_AF-A0A8S2ZNG9-F1
#
_entry.id   AF-A0A8S2ZNG9-F1
#
_cell.length_a   1.000
_cell.length_b   1.000
_cell.length_c   1.000
_cell.angle_alpha   90.00
_cell.angle_beta   90.00
_cell.angle_gamma   90.00
#
_symmetry.space_group_name_H-M   'P 1'
#
loop_
_entity.id
_entity.type
_entity.pdbx_description
1 polymer ?
#
loop_
_entity_poly.entity_id
_entity_poly.type
_entity_poly.pdbx_seq_one_letter_code
_entity_poly.pdbx_strand_id
1 'polypeptide(L)'
;MDRPLYRSIFDDTDDTTGNQPNKLKKGVSKKEIQCKVGRSLWLQINTCVELTQQMRTEDEKFNALLGRLRRGGCTDADYELLQTRVVGGGEVESLNTIDWKQAPMLVFRNELRTLLNNLAVASRSLETNEAV
;
A
#
# COMPACT_ATOMS: atom_id res chain seq x y z
N MET A 1 12.57 -26.22 -11.21
CA MET A 1 11.39 -26.20 -10.32
C MET A 1 11.12 -24.73 -10.02
N ASP A 2 10.47 -24.03 -10.94
CA ASP A 2 10.11 -22.62 -10.76
C ASP A 2 8.58 -22.52 -10.76
N ARG A 3 8.00 -22.29 -9.58
CA ARG A 3 6.61 -21.84 -9.48
C ARG A 3 6.64 -20.35 -9.18
N PRO A 4 5.92 -19.51 -9.94
CA PRO A 4 5.86 -18.08 -9.63
C PRO A 4 5.20 -17.86 -8.27
N LEU A 5 5.78 -16.94 -7.49
CA LEU A 5 5.34 -16.54 -6.13
C LEU A 5 3.95 -15.87 -6.10
N TYR A 6 3.35 -15.61 -7.27
CA TYR A 6 1.99 -15.08 -7.38
C TYR A 6 1.24 -15.84 -8.47
N ARG A 7 0.23 -16.63 -8.08
CA ARG A 7 -0.78 -17.11 -9.01
C ARG A 7 -1.72 -15.94 -9.28
N SER A 8 -1.69 -15.42 -10.50
CA SER A 8 -2.67 -14.44 -10.95
C SER A 8 -4.07 -14.93 -10.59
N ILE A 9 -4.85 -14.12 -9.89
CA ILE A 9 -6.28 -14.37 -9.62
C ILE A 9 -7.07 -14.47 -10.95
N PHE A 10 -6.41 -14.17 -12.08
CA PHE A 10 -6.98 -14.02 -13.40
C PHE A 10 -6.34 -14.94 -14.46
N ASP A 11 -5.45 -15.86 -14.08
CA ASP A 11 -4.98 -16.92 -14.99
C ASP A 11 -5.95 -18.10 -14.93
N ASP A 12 -7.07 -17.95 -15.62
CA ASP A 12 -7.82 -19.10 -16.13
C ASP A 12 -7.14 -19.49 -17.45
N THR A 13 -6.05 -20.26 -17.37
CA THR A 13 -5.67 -21.12 -18.49
C THR A 13 -6.82 -22.11 -18.66
N ASP A 14 -7.56 -21.95 -19.74
CA ASP A 14 -8.64 -22.81 -20.20
C ASP A 14 -8.05 -24.19 -20.59
N ASP A 15 -7.61 -24.96 -19.58
CA ASP A 15 -7.08 -26.32 -19.76
C ASP A 15 -8.24 -27.25 -20.11
N THR A 16 -8.59 -27.24 -21.39
CA THR A 16 -9.51 -28.18 -22.00
C THR A 16 -8.73 -29.44 -22.40
N THR A 17 -8.62 -30.41 -21.50
CA THR A 17 -8.47 -31.84 -21.87
C THR A 17 -8.77 -32.72 -20.65
N GLY A 18 -10.04 -33.12 -20.51
CA GLY A 18 -10.44 -34.03 -19.44
C GLY A 18 -11.95 -34.18 -19.38
N ASN A 19 -12.45 -35.16 -20.14
CA ASN A 19 -13.85 -35.58 -20.21
C ASN A 19 -14.49 -35.73 -18.82
N GLN A 20 -15.48 -34.89 -18.48
CA GLN A 20 -16.36 -35.08 -17.32
C GLN A 20 -17.85 -35.01 -17.74
N PRO A 21 -18.72 -35.86 -17.15
CA PRO A 21 -20.09 -36.03 -17.61
C PRO A 21 -20.96 -34.81 -17.27
N ASN A 22 -21.85 -34.48 -18.21
CA ASN A 22 -22.97 -33.53 -18.17
C ASN A 22 -23.29 -32.92 -16.78
N LYS A 23 -22.57 -31.87 -16.39
CA LYS A 23 -23.04 -30.92 -15.37
C LYS A 23 -23.88 -29.87 -16.08
N LEU A 24 -25.14 -29.69 -15.67
CA LEU A 24 -26.00 -28.61 -16.16
C LEU A 24 -25.22 -27.30 -16.11
N LYS A 25 -25.14 -26.60 -17.25
CA LYS A 25 -24.44 -25.32 -17.40
C LYS A 25 -25.02 -24.34 -16.37
N LYS A 26 -24.30 -24.15 -15.27
CA LYS A 26 -24.64 -23.15 -14.26
C LYS A 26 -24.67 -21.80 -14.98
N GLY A 27 -25.82 -21.12 -14.98
CA GLY A 27 -25.96 -19.84 -15.65
C GLY A 27 -24.88 -18.86 -15.19
N VAL A 28 -24.35 -18.06 -16.11
CA VAL A 28 -23.29 -17.10 -15.83
C VAL A 28 -23.73 -16.18 -14.68
N SER A 29 -22.92 -16.10 -13.63
CA SER A 29 -23.22 -15.27 -12.47
C SER A 29 -23.14 -13.79 -12.84
N LYS A 30 -24.01 -12.95 -12.25
CA LYS A 30 -23.94 -11.48 -12.43
C LYS A 30 -22.53 -10.93 -12.15
N LYS A 31 -21.82 -11.52 -11.18
CA LYS A 31 -20.44 -11.14 -10.83
C LYS A 31 -19.46 -11.46 -11.96
N GLU A 32 -19.61 -12.61 -12.61
CA GLU A 32 -18.76 -13.01 -13.75
C GLU A 32 -18.98 -12.08 -14.94
N ILE A 33 -20.23 -11.72 -15.22
CA ILE A 33 -20.56 -10.73 -16.27
C ILE A 33 -19.90 -9.40 -15.94
N GLN A 34 -20.02 -8.91 -14.70
CA GLN A 34 -19.43 -7.64 -14.28
C GLN A 34 -17.91 -7.65 -14.37
N CYS A 35 -17.24 -8.75 -13.98
CA CYS A 35 -15.80 -8.91 -14.15
C CYS A 35 -15.37 -8.91 -15.62
N LYS A 36 -16.11 -9.62 -16.50
CA LYS A 36 -15.82 -9.66 -17.94
C LYS A 36 -15.99 -8.29 -18.61
N VAL A 37 -17.07 -7.59 -18.29
CA VAL A 37 -17.31 -6.22 -18.75
C VAL A 37 -16.23 -5.27 -18.24
N GLY A 38 -15.88 -5.34 -16.95
CA GLY A 38 -14.81 -4.53 -16.35
C GLY A 38 -13.45 -4.77 -17.02
N ARG A 39 -13.08 -6.02 -17.29
CA ARG A 39 -11.86 -6.36 -18.04
C ARG A 39 -11.92 -5.80 -19.47
N SER A 40 -13.04 -5.96 -20.17
CA SER A 40 -13.20 -5.45 -21.53
C SER A 40 -13.01 -3.94 -21.58
N LEU A 41 -13.57 -3.20 -20.62
CA LEU A 41 -13.39 -1.76 -20.51
C LEU A 41 -11.94 -1.38 -20.19
N TRP A 42 -11.29 -2.10 -19.28
CA TRP A 42 -9.88 -1.86 -18.94
C TRP A 42 -8.95 -2.07 -20.14
N LEU A 43 -9.19 -3.10 -20.95
CA LEU A 43 -8.41 -3.40 -22.16
C LEU A 43 -8.65 -2.42 -23.31
N GLN A 44 -9.71 -1.61 -23.26
CA GLN A 44 -9.97 -0.57 -24.25
C GLN A 44 -9.12 0.69 -24.02
N ILE A 45 -8.47 0.83 -22.86
CA ILE A 45 -7.58 1.96 -22.57
C ILE A 45 -6.32 1.82 -23.44
N ASN A 46 -6.12 2.75 -24.37
CA ASN A 46 -5.03 2.72 -25.35
C ASN A 46 -3.85 3.64 -24.98
N THR A 47 -4.05 4.54 -24.01
CA THR A 47 -3.10 5.61 -23.71
C THR A 47 -2.76 5.55 -22.23
N CYS A 48 -1.47 5.48 -21.93
CA CYS A 48 -0.93 5.62 -20.59
C CYS A 48 -0.04 6.87 -20.56
N VAL A 49 -0.27 7.74 -19.58
CA VAL A 49 0.57 8.91 -19.34
C VAL A 49 1.25 8.73 -17.99
N GLU A 50 2.57 8.66 -18.00
CA GLU A 50 3.38 8.58 -16.78
C GLU A 50 3.82 9.99 -16.37
N LEU A 51 3.46 10.39 -15.15
CA LEU A 51 3.96 11.63 -14.55
C LEU A 51 5.25 11.32 -13.80
N THR A 52 6.34 11.93 -14.25
CA THR A 52 7.69 11.68 -13.71
C THR A 52 8.12 12.67 -12.63
N GLN A 53 7.53 13.87 -12.62
CA GLN A 53 7.88 14.92 -11.67
C GLN A 53 7.18 14.71 -10.31
N GLN A 54 7.96 14.67 -9.23
CA GLN A 54 7.45 14.64 -7.86
C GLN A 54 7.27 16.06 -7.34
N MET A 55 6.05 16.38 -6.88
CA MET A 55 5.69 17.71 -6.35
C MET A 55 5.55 17.72 -4.82
N ARG A 56 5.68 16.56 -4.15
CA ARG A 56 5.48 16.43 -2.71
C ARG A 56 6.64 16.96 -1.87
N THR A 57 7.86 16.91 -2.38
CA THR A 57 9.08 17.21 -1.62
C THR A 57 10.16 17.72 -2.57
N GLU A 58 10.93 18.73 -2.14
CA GLU A 58 11.99 19.37 -2.93
C GLU A 58 13.36 18.67 -2.78
N ASP A 59 13.51 17.76 -1.81
CA ASP A 59 14.75 16.98 -1.60
C ASP A 59 14.97 15.97 -2.74
N GLU A 60 15.79 16.36 -3.71
CA GLU A 60 16.14 15.54 -4.88
C GLU A 60 16.81 14.21 -4.50
N LYS A 61 17.65 14.20 -3.45
CA LYS A 61 18.36 12.98 -3.03
C LYS A 61 17.37 11.97 -2.47
N PHE A 62 16.45 12.44 -1.64
CA PHE A 62 15.42 11.58 -1.07
C PHE A 62 14.41 11.12 -2.13
N ASN A 63 14.03 11.98 -3.07
CA ASN A 63 13.18 11.61 -4.19
C ASN A 63 13.81 10.52 -5.06
N ALA A 64 15.11 10.63 -5.34
CA ALA A 64 15.84 9.61 -6.09
C ALA A 64 15.89 8.26 -5.35
N LEU A 65 16.10 8.29 -4.03
CA LEU A 65 16.01 7.12 -3.16
C LEU A 65 14.63 6.46 -3.24
N LEU A 66 13.55 7.24 -3.08
CA LEU A 66 12.18 6.71 -3.15
C LEU A 66 11.87 6.09 -4.54
N GLY A 67 12.40 6.68 -5.61
CA GLY A 67 12.30 6.14 -6.96
C GLY A 67 13.02 4.79 -7.11
N ARG A 68 14.21 4.64 -6.52
CA ARG A 68 14.94 3.36 -6.46
C ARG A 68 14.20 2.33 -5.62
N LEU A 69 13.70 2.72 -4.45
CA LEU A 69 12.96 1.85 -3.54
C LEU A 69 11.70 1.29 -4.22
N ARG A 70 10.95 2.10 -4.96
CA ARG A 70 9.78 1.66 -5.73
C ARG A 70 10.11 0.56 -6.75
N ARG A 71 11.29 0.62 -7.37
CA ARG A 71 11.74 -0.35 -8.39
C ARG A 71 12.56 -1.51 -7.81
N GLY A 72 12.78 -1.54 -6.49
CA GLY A 72 13.63 -2.55 -5.83
C GLY A 72 15.13 -2.41 -6.11
N GLY A 73 15.60 -1.22 -6.52
CA GLY A 73 17.00 -0.95 -6.87
C GLY A 73 17.77 -0.16 -5.80
N CYS A 74 17.50 -0.41 -4.52
CA CYS A 74 18.18 0.29 -3.42
C CYS A 74 19.66 -0.09 -3.32
N THR A 75 20.47 0.89 -2.94
CA THR A 75 21.91 0.76 -2.68
C THR A 75 22.22 0.83 -1.19
N ASP A 76 23.42 0.44 -0.77
CA ASP A 76 23.83 0.55 0.63
C ASP A 76 23.81 2.01 1.12
N ALA A 77 24.14 2.96 0.25
CA ALA A 77 24.01 4.39 0.55
C ALA A 77 22.56 4.84 0.80
N ASP A 78 21.58 4.19 0.14
CA ASP A 78 20.16 4.46 0.40
C ASP A 78 19.75 3.94 1.78
N TYR A 79 20.27 2.77 2.16
CA TYR A 79 20.04 2.19 3.46
C TYR A 79 20.60 3.09 4.58
N GLU A 80 21.84 3.53 4.44
CA GLU A 80 22.47 4.48 5.36
C GLU A 80 21.67 5.79 5.45
N LEU A 81 21.21 6.34 4.32
CA LEU A 81 20.38 7.53 4.30
C LEU A 81 19.06 7.34 5.06
N LEU A 82 18.39 6.19 4.90
CA LEU A 82 17.17 5.88 5.65
C LEU A 82 17.43 5.75 7.17
N GLN A 83 18.57 5.18 7.56
CA GLN A 83 18.93 5.08 8.97
C GLN A 83 19.09 6.45 9.64
N THR A 84 19.52 7.48 8.90
CA THR A 84 19.58 8.87 9.43
C THR A 84 18.22 9.44 9.82
N ARG A 85 17.11 8.82 9.36
CA ARG A 85 15.74 9.27 9.63
C ARG A 85 15.06 8.51 10.75
N VAL A 86 15.77 7.61 11.44
CA VAL A 86 15.27 6.92 12.63
C VAL A 86 15.41 7.84 13.84
N VAL A 87 14.30 8.08 14.53
CA VAL A 87 14.30 8.89 15.75
C VAL A 87 15.00 8.13 16.87
N GLY A 88 15.90 8.82 17.60
CA GLY A 88 16.69 8.27 18.70
C GLY A 88 18.19 8.12 18.41
N GLY A 89 18.63 8.30 17.16
CA GLY A 89 20.04 8.23 16.76
C GLY A 89 20.73 9.56 16.44
N GLY A 90 20.06 10.72 16.58
CA GLY A 90 20.55 12.03 16.13
C GLY A 90 20.02 13.24 16.95
N GLU A 91 20.01 14.44 16.34
CA GLU A 91 19.70 15.77 16.96
C GLU A 91 18.26 15.96 17.47
N VAL A 92 17.34 15.00 17.29
CA VAL A 92 15.96 15.14 17.78
C VAL A 92 15.96 14.91 19.29
N GLU A 93 16.00 16.00 20.06
CA GLU A 93 16.07 15.98 21.53
C GLU A 93 14.89 15.24 22.19
N SER A 94 13.68 15.33 21.60
CA SER A 94 12.51 14.62 22.13
C SER A 94 11.37 14.50 21.12
N LEU A 95 10.67 13.36 21.16
CA LEU A 95 9.38 13.16 20.49
C LEU A 95 8.21 13.86 21.20
N ASN A 96 8.47 14.52 22.33
CA ASN A 96 7.45 15.23 23.10
C ASN A 96 7.19 16.67 22.62
N THR A 97 7.90 17.15 21.60
CA THR A 97 7.61 18.48 21.03
C THR A 97 6.24 18.48 20.36
N ILE A 98 5.65 19.67 20.21
CA ILE A 98 4.28 19.80 19.69
C ILE A 98 4.14 19.25 18.26
N ASP A 99 5.17 19.44 17.43
CA ASP A 99 5.21 18.96 16.05
C ASP A 99 5.18 17.43 15.97
N TRP A 100 5.90 16.74 16.87
CA TRP A 100 5.92 15.28 16.94
C TRP A 100 4.67 14.71 17.60
N LYS A 101 4.10 15.38 18.61
CA LYS A 101 2.86 14.96 19.27
C LYS A 101 1.65 14.96 18.33
N GLN A 102 1.64 15.85 17.33
CA GLN A 102 0.56 15.96 16.36
C GLN A 102 0.84 15.23 15.04
N ALA A 103 2.02 14.64 14.88
CA ALA A 103 2.39 13.95 13.66
C ALA A 103 1.50 12.70 13.42
N PRO A 104 1.04 12.46 12.17
CA PRO A 104 0.29 11.26 11.86
C PRO A 104 1.19 10.02 11.92
N MET A 105 0.75 8.99 12.63
CA MET A 105 1.45 7.71 12.69
C MET A 105 0.86 6.71 11.68
N LEU A 106 1.73 6.10 10.90
CA LEU A 106 1.38 5.01 10.00
C LEU A 106 1.76 3.67 10.64
N VAL A 107 0.80 2.74 10.70
CA VAL A 107 1.01 1.41 11.26
C VAL A 107 0.48 0.35 10.31
N PHE A 108 1.13 -0.81 10.32
CA PHE A 108 0.79 -1.91 9.40
C PHE A 108 -0.54 -2.59 9.75
N ARG A 109 -0.85 -2.74 11.04
CA ARG A 109 -2.04 -3.47 11.50
C ARG A 109 -3.16 -2.54 11.89
N ASN A 110 -4.37 -2.85 11.42
CA ASN A 110 -5.57 -2.09 11.76
C ASN A 110 -5.89 -2.11 13.27
N GLU A 111 -5.67 -3.25 13.93
CA GLU A 111 -5.87 -3.39 15.38
C GLU A 111 -5.02 -2.38 16.16
N LEU A 112 -3.73 -2.28 15.81
CA LEU A 112 -2.82 -1.33 16.43
C LEU A 112 -3.25 0.12 16.15
N ARG A 113 -3.68 0.43 14.93
CA ARG A 113 -4.23 1.76 14.58
C ARG A 113 -5.41 2.11 15.47
N THR A 114 -6.37 1.19 15.64
CA THR A 114 -7.56 1.41 16.47
C THR A 114 -7.18 1.65 17.93
N LEU A 115 -6.26 0.84 18.47
CA LEU A 115 -5.79 1.03 19.85
C LEU A 115 -5.11 2.39 20.03
N LEU A 116 -4.19 2.76 19.13
CA LEU A 116 -3.50 4.05 19.18
C LEU A 116 -4.47 5.24 19.08
N ASN A 117 -5.46 5.14 18.19
CA ASN A 117 -6.48 6.18 18.05
C ASN A 117 -7.33 6.31 19.31
N ASN A 118 -7.76 5.19 19.90
CA ASN A 118 -8.54 5.20 21.14
C ASN A 118 -7.75 5.79 22.31
N LEU A 119 -6.45 5.46 22.40
CA LEU A 119 -5.55 6.06 23.39
C LEU A 119 -5.41 7.57 23.16
N ALA A 120 -5.20 8.01 21.91
CA ALA A 120 -5.08 9.42 21.58
C ALA A 120 -6.37 10.20 21.90
N VAL A 121 -7.55 9.62 21.64
CA VAL A 121 -8.85 10.21 21.99
C VAL A 121 -9.00 10.35 23.50
N ALA A 122 -8.68 9.29 24.27
CA ALA A 122 -8.76 9.31 25.72
C ALA A 122 -7.82 10.37 26.33
N SER A 123 -6.56 10.44 25.86
CA SER A 123 -5.61 11.48 26.30
C SER A 123 -6.12 12.89 25.98
N ARG A 124 -6.70 13.10 24.80
CA ARG A 124 -7.18 14.42 24.38
C ARG A 124 -8.43 14.87 25.15
N SER A 125 -9.36 13.95 25.44
CA SER A 125 -10.54 14.24 26.27
C SER A 125 -10.17 14.71 27.68
N LEU A 126 -9.15 14.09 28.28
CA LEU A 126 -8.62 14.53 29.58
C LEU A 126 -8.00 15.94 29.51
N GLU A 127 -7.36 16.29 28.39
CA GLU A 127 -6.79 17.62 28.18
C GLU A 127 -7.85 18.70 27.94
N THR A 128 -8.95 18.37 27.24
CA THR A 128 -10.00 19.34 26.87
C THR A 128 -11.19 19.39 27.83
N ASN A 129 -11.29 18.49 28.82
CA ASN A 129 -12.44 18.37 29.74
C ASN A 129 -13.79 18.12 29.02
N GLU A 130 -13.74 17.68 27.78
CA GLU A 130 -14.91 17.28 27.00
C GLU A 130 -15.09 15.76 27.16
N ALA A 131 -16.25 15.33 27.68
CA ALA A 131 -16.54 13.91 27.85
C ALA A 131 -16.61 13.18 26.50
N VAL A 132 -15.97 12.01 26.40
CA VAL A 132 -16.02 11.08 25.25
C VAL A 132 -17.41 10.48 25.07
#